data_AF-A0AAD6SB22-F1
#
_entry.id   AF-A0AAD6SB22-F1
#
_cell.length_a   1.000
_cell.length_b   1.000
_cell.length_c   1.000
_cell.angle_alpha   90.00
_cell.angle_beta   90.00
_cell.angle_gamma   90.00
#
_symmetry.space_group_name_H-M   'P 1'
#
loop_
_entity.id
_entity.type
_entity.pdbx_description
1 polymer ?
#
loop_
_entity_poly.entity_id
_entity_poly.type
_entity_poly.pdbx_seq_one_letter_code
_entity_poly.pdbx_strand_id
1 'polypeptide(L)'
;MHSLSLITLVLTAASAILAHAPVKSKRSEGLLTNAQRLKRGLPPLPPVARWSPTRHALVARASPVPCTTQTISGLIEVTDDISGTLYGYVTTDYFLGYSTFDPTEDPRTVSITIPCNPSADDLVGLNIASLISGGGGTNDHPYFGAIMSYDASDNDLSSANANYAWMGTTDLTSAVPTVTSNSAQDAQGAKQASESPVWTYDPATGALTLTWYNTDGSAATTYPVKVDSLLFATENVQHLAARLNRSDLRVVNYRLVQTTVVQNR
;
A
#
# COMPACT_ATOMS: atom_id res chain seq x y z
N MET A 1 -22.15 -25.28 -36.81
CA MET A 1 -23.51 -24.70 -36.74
C MET A 1 -24.17 -25.16 -35.44
N HIS A 2 -23.95 -24.48 -34.32
CA HIS A 2 -24.72 -24.65 -33.06
C HIS A 2 -24.68 -23.28 -32.35
N SER A 3 -25.70 -22.46 -32.58
CA SER A 3 -26.93 -22.29 -31.79
C SER A 3 -26.72 -21.38 -30.57
N LEU A 4 -27.13 -20.13 -30.77
CA LEU A 4 -27.24 -19.04 -29.81
C LEU A 4 -28.17 -19.39 -28.64
N SER A 5 -27.86 -18.86 -27.46
CA SER A 5 -28.86 -18.67 -26.40
C SER A 5 -28.64 -17.31 -25.75
N LEU A 6 -29.38 -16.31 -26.25
CA LEU A 6 -29.55 -14.99 -25.64
C LEU A 6 -30.49 -15.13 -24.43
N ILE A 7 -30.09 -14.64 -23.26
CA ILE A 7 -30.99 -14.39 -22.14
C ILE A 7 -30.99 -12.88 -21.89
N THR A 8 -32.08 -12.23 -22.30
CA THR A 8 -32.37 -10.82 -22.09
C THR A 8 -33.13 -10.68 -20.78
N LEU A 9 -32.51 -10.15 -19.73
CA LEU A 9 -33.19 -9.80 -18.48
C LEU A 9 -33.47 -8.29 -18.46
N VAL A 10 -34.74 -7.94 -18.62
CA VAL A 10 -35.25 -6.57 -18.48
C VAL A 10 -35.61 -6.35 -17.00
N LEU A 11 -34.93 -5.41 -16.34
CA LEU A 11 -35.28 -4.97 -14.99
C LEU A 11 -35.72 -3.50 -15.03
N THR A 12 -37.03 -3.31 -15.05
CA THR A 12 -37.70 -2.02 -14.83
C THR A 12 -37.90 -1.80 -13.33
N ALA A 13 -37.28 -0.77 -12.75
CA ALA A 13 -37.58 -0.30 -11.40
C ALA A 13 -38.07 1.15 -11.44
N ALA A 14 -39.24 1.36 -10.86
CA ALA A 14 -40.07 2.55 -10.91
C ALA A 14 -39.50 3.73 -10.12
N SER A 15 -39.49 4.92 -10.73
CA SER A 15 -39.22 6.18 -10.03
C SER A 15 -40.48 6.67 -9.30
N ALA A 16 -40.47 6.59 -7.97
CA ALA A 16 -41.47 7.26 -7.14
C ALA A 16 -41.05 8.70 -6.87
N ILE A 17 -41.71 9.66 -7.52
CA ILE A 17 -41.54 11.10 -7.28
C ILE A 17 -42.36 11.48 -6.04
N LEU A 18 -41.72 11.64 -4.89
CA LEU A 18 -42.35 12.25 -3.71
C LEU A 18 -42.36 13.77 -3.83
N ALA A 19 -43.55 14.32 -4.11
CA ALA A 19 -43.81 15.75 -4.03
C ALA A 19 -43.67 16.23 -2.57
N HIS A 20 -42.62 17.01 -2.29
CA HIS A 20 -42.41 17.67 -1.00
C HIS A 20 -43.29 18.93 -0.90
N ALA A 21 -44.20 18.94 0.08
CA ALA A 21 -44.98 20.13 0.41
C ALA A 21 -44.07 21.24 0.98
N PRO A 22 -44.28 22.52 0.62
CA PRO A 22 -43.50 23.63 1.14
C PRO A 22 -43.83 23.86 2.63
N VAL A 23 -42.88 23.52 3.50
CA VAL A 23 -42.94 23.85 4.92
C VAL A 23 -42.80 25.37 5.06
N LYS A 24 -43.85 26.04 5.57
CA LYS A 24 -43.79 27.46 5.97
C LYS A 24 -42.80 27.62 7.12
N SER A 25 -41.55 27.93 6.78
CA SER A 25 -40.53 28.39 7.70
C SER A 25 -41.01 29.68 8.38
N LYS A 26 -41.33 29.59 9.69
CA LYS A 26 -41.40 30.79 10.53
C LYS A 26 -40.03 31.42 10.47
N ARG A 27 -39.91 32.52 9.72
CA ARG A 27 -38.70 33.33 9.61
C ARG A 27 -38.22 33.65 11.02
N SER A 28 -37.17 32.95 11.47
CA SER A 28 -36.55 33.20 12.77
C SER A 28 -35.74 34.48 12.65
N GLU A 29 -36.42 35.63 12.74
CA GLU A 29 -35.76 36.94 12.83
C GLU A 29 -34.92 37.08 14.13
N GLY A 30 -34.89 36.04 14.99
CA GLY A 30 -34.17 36.02 16.25
C GLY A 30 -32.87 35.20 16.33
N LEU A 31 -32.32 34.68 15.23
CA LEU A 31 -31.11 33.81 15.28
C LEU A 31 -29.96 34.31 14.41
N LEU A 32 -29.68 35.62 14.40
CA LEU A 32 -28.41 36.09 13.86
C LEU A 32 -27.29 35.74 14.84
N THR A 33 -26.31 34.97 14.40
CA THR A 33 -25.07 34.76 15.16
C THR A 33 -24.29 36.08 15.27
N ASN A 34 -23.38 36.19 16.25
CA ASN A 34 -22.53 37.39 16.38
C ASN A 34 -21.75 37.69 15.09
N ALA A 35 -21.32 36.66 14.35
CA ALA A 35 -20.66 36.83 13.06
C ALA A 35 -21.57 37.49 12.01
N GLN A 36 -22.83 37.05 11.92
CA GLN A 36 -23.81 37.64 11.00
C GLN A 36 -24.22 39.06 11.40
N ARG A 37 -24.23 39.37 12.70
CA ARG A 37 -24.50 40.73 13.21
C ARG A 37 -23.36 41.70 12.87
N LEU A 38 -22.12 41.29 13.09
CA LEU A 38 -20.94 42.08 12.72
C LEU A 38 -20.87 42.35 11.21
N LYS A 39 -21.15 41.35 10.37
CA LYS A 39 -21.21 41.52 8.90
C LYS A 39 -22.28 42.53 8.45
N ARG A 40 -23.29 42.78 9.29
CA ARG A 40 -24.36 43.75 9.05
C ARG A 40 -24.16 45.08 9.79
N GLY A 41 -22.99 45.31 10.40
CA GLY A 41 -22.71 46.52 11.18
C GLY A 41 -23.54 46.64 12.47
N LEU A 42 -24.15 45.55 12.94
CA LEU A 42 -24.90 45.52 14.20
C LEU A 42 -23.97 45.12 15.36
N PRO A 43 -24.19 45.66 16.57
CA PRO A 43 -23.41 45.27 17.74
C PRO A 43 -23.62 43.79 18.08
N PRO A 44 -22.60 43.10 18.62
CA PRO A 44 -22.72 41.70 19.02
C PRO A 44 -23.80 41.51 20.09
N LEU A 45 -24.42 40.33 20.12
CA LEU A 45 -25.32 39.95 21.22
C LEU A 45 -24.51 39.84 22.52
N PRO A 46 -25.12 40.20 23.67
CA PRO A 46 -24.49 40.03 24.97
C PRO A 46 -24.22 38.54 25.24
N PRO A 47 -23.16 38.22 26.00
CA PRO A 47 -22.88 36.84 26.38
C PRO A 47 -24.04 36.28 27.20
N VAL A 48 -24.64 35.18 26.71
CA VAL A 48 -25.69 34.47 27.45
C VAL A 48 -25.01 33.66 28.55
N ALA A 49 -25.21 34.05 29.81
CA ALA A 49 -24.73 33.29 30.96
C ALA A 49 -25.41 31.92 30.98
N ARG A 50 -24.67 30.86 30.61
CA ARG A 50 -25.17 29.47 30.63
C ARG A 50 -25.12 28.83 32.02
N TRP A 51 -24.86 29.61 33.07
CA TRP A 51 -24.70 29.10 34.41
C TRP A 51 -26.07 28.90 35.08
N SER A 52 -26.72 27.77 34.79
CA SER A 52 -27.76 27.23 35.67
C SER A 52 -27.05 26.43 36.76
N PRO A 53 -27.18 26.79 38.06
CA PRO A 53 -26.52 26.10 39.17
C PRO A 53 -26.93 24.62 39.35
N THR A 54 -27.93 24.16 38.59
CA THR A 54 -28.57 22.85 38.75
C THR A 54 -28.29 21.85 37.63
N ARG A 55 -27.37 22.11 36.70
CA ARG A 55 -26.99 21.11 35.68
C ARG A 55 -25.58 20.58 35.90
N HIS A 56 -25.54 19.28 36.21
CA HIS A 56 -24.49 18.31 35.90
C HIS A 56 -23.07 18.86 35.90
N ALA A 57 -22.29 18.51 36.94
CA ALA A 57 -20.84 18.60 36.91
C ALA A 57 -20.37 18.18 35.51
N LEU A 58 -19.71 19.09 34.79
CA LEU A 58 -19.19 18.82 33.45
C LEU A 58 -18.30 17.58 33.58
N VAL A 59 -18.80 16.44 33.09
CA VAL A 59 -18.00 15.22 33.02
C VAL A 59 -16.72 15.62 32.29
N ALA A 60 -15.58 15.37 32.94
CA ALA A 60 -14.29 15.68 32.34
C ALA A 60 -14.29 15.10 30.92
N ARG A 61 -14.13 15.96 29.92
CA ARG A 61 -13.96 15.49 28.55
C ARG A 61 -12.74 14.58 28.58
N ALA A 62 -12.93 13.31 28.24
CA ALA A 62 -11.81 12.44 27.94
C ALA A 62 -10.99 13.16 26.85
N SER A 63 -9.78 13.59 27.18
CA SER A 63 -8.86 14.10 26.17
C SER A 63 -8.69 13.01 25.11
N PRO A 64 -8.73 13.34 23.82
CA PRO A 64 -8.46 12.35 22.78
C PRO A 64 -7.12 11.70 23.10
N VAL A 65 -7.13 10.37 23.25
CA VAL A 65 -5.92 9.61 23.50
C VAL A 65 -4.96 9.91 22.34
N PRO A 66 -3.72 10.35 22.60
CA PRO A 66 -2.75 10.59 21.54
C PRO A 66 -2.62 9.34 20.69
N CYS A 67 -2.90 9.49 19.40
CA CYS A 67 -2.79 8.40 18.45
C CYS A 67 -1.29 8.18 18.16
N THR A 68 -0.72 7.08 18.63
CA THR A 68 0.70 6.75 18.44
C THR A 68 0.88 5.91 17.19
N THR A 69 1.76 6.36 16.27
CA THR A 69 2.22 5.57 15.13
C THR A 69 2.84 4.26 15.62
N GLN A 70 2.53 3.16 14.94
CA GLN A 70 3.07 1.84 15.29
C GLN A 70 4.15 1.46 14.29
N THR A 71 5.30 1.01 14.79
CA THR A 71 6.32 0.38 13.95
C THR A 71 6.28 -1.12 14.20
N ILE A 72 6.00 -1.88 13.14
CA ILE A 72 6.03 -3.33 13.14
C ILE A 72 7.33 -3.75 12.48
N SER A 73 8.11 -4.58 13.16
CA SER A 73 9.33 -5.17 12.59
C SER A 73 9.23 -6.68 12.59
N GLY A 74 9.70 -7.31 11.52
CA GLY A 74 9.61 -8.74 11.34
C GLY A 74 10.39 -9.24 10.13
N LEU A 75 10.26 -10.52 9.86
CA LEU A 75 10.85 -11.18 8.70
C LEU A 75 9.80 -11.27 7.58
N ILE A 76 10.21 -11.17 6.32
CA ILE A 76 9.31 -11.44 5.19
C ILE A 76 9.43 -12.93 4.84
N GLU A 77 8.40 -13.69 5.17
CA GLU A 77 8.22 -15.09 4.81
C GLU A 77 7.79 -15.20 3.33
N VAL A 78 8.38 -16.16 2.61
CA VAL A 78 8.05 -16.49 1.22
C VAL A 78 7.48 -17.90 1.18
N THR A 79 6.23 -18.03 0.75
CA THR A 79 5.51 -19.32 0.68
C THR A 79 4.98 -19.60 -0.72
N ASP A 80 4.79 -20.87 -1.07
CA ASP A 80 4.08 -21.26 -2.29
C ASP A 80 2.61 -20.80 -2.25
N ASP A 81 2.11 -20.24 -3.34
CA ASP A 81 0.76 -19.67 -3.37
C ASP A 81 -0.36 -20.72 -3.30
N ILE A 82 -0.08 -21.93 -3.81
CA ILE A 82 -1.05 -23.03 -3.87
C ILE A 82 -0.92 -23.93 -2.65
N SER A 83 0.29 -24.41 -2.34
CA SER A 83 0.49 -25.40 -1.27
C SER A 83 0.72 -24.78 0.10
N GLY A 84 1.04 -23.48 0.18
CA GLY A 84 1.46 -22.83 1.41
C GLY A 84 2.82 -23.30 1.94
N THR A 85 3.60 -24.03 1.13
CA THR A 85 4.91 -24.54 1.53
C THR A 85 5.87 -23.38 1.75
N LEU A 86 6.53 -23.35 2.90
CA LEU A 86 7.58 -22.36 3.19
C LEU A 86 8.78 -22.60 2.27
N TYR A 87 9.16 -21.56 1.52
CA TYR A 87 10.41 -21.53 0.75
C TYR A 87 11.55 -20.93 1.56
N GLY A 88 11.26 -19.92 2.39
CA GLY A 88 12.24 -19.29 3.26
C GLY A 88 11.84 -17.87 3.62
N TYR A 89 12.84 -17.05 3.94
CA TYR A 89 12.66 -15.64 4.26
C TYR A 89 13.54 -14.78 3.34
N VAL A 90 13.09 -13.56 3.04
CA VAL A 90 13.91 -12.60 2.28
C VAL A 90 15.21 -12.32 3.06
N THR A 91 16.37 -12.49 2.43
CA THR A 91 17.69 -12.45 3.09
C THR A 91 18.49 -11.21 2.76
N THR A 92 19.59 -11.01 3.50
CA THR A 92 20.57 -9.95 3.25
C THR A 92 21.44 -10.16 2.04
N ASP A 93 21.52 -11.39 1.55
CA ASP A 93 22.42 -11.74 0.47
C ASP A 93 21.81 -11.35 -0.88
N TYR A 94 22.55 -10.52 -1.61
CA TYR A 94 22.12 -10.05 -2.93
C TYR A 94 22.84 -10.81 -4.02
N PHE A 95 22.08 -11.23 -5.01
CA PHE A 95 22.63 -11.68 -6.27
C PHE A 95 22.48 -10.55 -7.30
N LEU A 96 23.60 -9.97 -7.73
CA LEU A 96 23.63 -8.86 -8.69
C LEU A 96 22.77 -7.64 -8.27
N GLY A 97 22.68 -7.38 -6.97
CA GLY A 97 21.90 -6.27 -6.42
C GLY A 97 20.42 -6.58 -6.22
N TYR A 98 19.98 -7.82 -6.39
CA TYR A 98 18.60 -8.24 -6.18
C TYR A 98 18.47 -9.14 -4.96
N SER A 99 17.37 -8.99 -4.23
CA SER A 99 17.11 -9.74 -3.01
C SER A 99 16.90 -11.22 -3.31
N THR A 100 17.48 -12.05 -2.46
CA THR A 100 17.25 -13.50 -2.48
C THR A 100 16.41 -13.92 -1.28
N PHE A 101 16.03 -15.20 -1.23
CA PHE A 101 15.44 -15.81 -0.04
C PHE A 101 16.17 -17.10 0.32
N ASP A 102 16.17 -17.43 1.61
CA ASP A 102 16.80 -18.64 2.14
C ASP A 102 15.98 -19.22 3.31
N PRO A 103 15.86 -20.55 3.43
CA PRO A 103 15.16 -21.20 4.54
C PRO A 103 15.93 -21.21 5.88
N THR A 104 17.24 -20.93 5.86
CA THR A 104 18.19 -21.22 6.94
C THR A 104 19.14 -20.07 7.27
N GLU A 105 19.40 -19.15 6.35
CA GLU A 105 20.34 -18.03 6.52
C GLU A 105 19.70 -16.78 7.15
N ASP A 106 20.56 -15.94 7.74
CA ASP A 106 20.28 -14.73 8.54
C ASP A 106 19.20 -13.83 7.88
N PRO A 107 17.92 -13.97 8.27
CA PRO A 107 16.82 -13.37 7.53
C PRO A 107 16.77 -11.86 7.78
N ARG A 108 16.46 -11.06 6.75
CA ARG A 108 16.30 -9.61 6.91
C ARG A 108 15.16 -9.32 7.85
N THR A 109 15.46 -8.52 8.87
CA THR A 109 14.39 -7.81 9.56
C THR A 109 14.02 -6.60 8.72
N VAL A 110 12.77 -6.55 8.28
CA VAL A 110 12.18 -5.35 7.71
C VAL A 110 11.35 -4.65 8.77
N SER A 111 11.18 -3.34 8.62
CA SER A 111 10.28 -2.55 9.44
C SER A 111 9.26 -1.84 8.56
N ILE A 112 8.00 -1.91 8.99
CA ILE A 112 6.87 -1.23 8.40
C ILE A 112 6.37 -0.23 9.43
N THR A 113 6.29 1.03 9.04
CA THR A 113 5.69 2.07 9.88
C THR A 113 4.24 2.25 9.46
N ILE A 114 3.32 1.95 10.37
CA ILE A 114 1.87 2.04 10.15
C ILE A 114 1.35 3.27 10.89
N PRO A 115 0.68 4.20 10.18
CA PRO A 115 0.10 5.37 10.82
C PRO A 115 -0.98 4.97 11.82
N CYS A 116 -1.25 5.84 12.78
CA CYS A 116 -2.26 5.55 13.78
C CYS A 116 -3.67 5.67 13.19
N ASN A 117 -4.50 4.63 13.38
CA ASN A 117 -5.78 4.43 12.68
C ASN A 117 -5.62 4.42 11.16
N PRO A 118 -4.88 3.45 10.61
CA PRO A 118 -4.74 3.38 9.17
C PRO A 118 -6.13 3.17 8.55
N SER A 119 -6.50 4.04 7.63
CA SER A 119 -7.55 3.71 6.67
C SER A 119 -7.04 2.62 5.73
N ALA A 120 -7.96 1.95 5.02
CA ALA A 120 -7.55 1.00 3.99
C ALA A 120 -6.62 1.66 2.95
N ASP A 121 -6.84 2.95 2.67
CA ASP A 121 -6.02 3.74 1.75
C ASP A 121 -4.60 4.02 2.29
N ASP A 122 -4.44 4.17 3.62
CA ASP A 122 -3.13 4.37 4.25
C ASP A 122 -2.23 3.12 4.21
N LEU A 123 -2.83 1.94 3.96
CA LEU A 123 -2.13 0.67 3.81
C LEU A 123 -1.79 0.37 2.35
N VAL A 124 -2.10 1.27 1.43
CA VAL A 124 -1.72 1.15 0.01
C VAL A 124 -0.43 1.91 -0.24
N GLY A 125 0.52 1.27 -0.93
CA GLY A 125 1.78 1.91 -1.29
C GLY A 125 2.71 2.16 -0.09
N LEU A 126 2.75 1.20 0.84
CA LEU A 126 3.64 1.25 1.98
C LEU A 126 5.09 1.14 1.52
N ASN A 127 5.92 1.99 2.11
CA ASN A 127 7.36 1.87 2.02
C ASN A 127 7.83 0.93 3.14
N ILE A 128 8.37 -0.23 2.76
CA ILE A 128 8.97 -1.16 3.72
C ILE A 128 10.42 -0.75 3.91
N ALA A 129 10.76 -0.24 5.09
CA ALA A 129 12.14 0.09 5.41
C ALA A 129 12.92 -1.20 5.71
N SER A 130 13.93 -1.50 4.91
CA SER A 130 14.85 -2.60 5.15
C SER A 130 15.83 -2.20 6.24
N LEU A 131 15.79 -2.88 7.39
CA LEU A 131 16.79 -2.67 8.44
C LEU A 131 17.97 -3.59 8.13
N ILE A 132 19.07 -3.02 7.64
CA ILE A 132 20.30 -3.78 7.39
C ILE A 132 21.37 -3.24 8.32
N SER A 133 22.01 -4.14 9.06
CA SER A 133 23.27 -3.87 9.71
C SER A 133 24.28 -4.91 9.26
N GLY A 134 25.04 -4.60 8.21
CA GLY A 134 26.24 -5.35 7.83
C GLY A 134 26.20 -5.99 6.45
N GLY A 135 27.19 -5.62 5.62
CA GLY A 135 27.65 -6.41 4.47
C GLY A 135 27.04 -6.05 3.11
N GLY A 136 27.74 -5.20 2.35
CA GLY A 136 27.56 -5.11 0.90
C GLY A 136 26.53 -4.09 0.40
N GLY A 137 26.92 -2.81 0.32
CA GLY A 137 26.32 -1.82 -0.60
C GLY A 137 24.95 -1.23 -0.24
N THR A 138 24.14 -1.84 0.62
CA THR A 138 22.70 -1.49 0.68
C THR A 138 22.24 -0.60 1.82
N ASN A 139 23.16 0.05 2.54
CA ASN A 139 22.77 1.11 3.46
C ASN A 139 22.32 2.38 2.73
N ASP A 140 22.62 2.50 1.43
CA ASP A 140 22.31 3.68 0.64
C ASP A 140 20.86 3.69 0.15
N HIS A 141 20.20 2.52 0.12
CA HIS A 141 18.84 2.31 -0.38
C HIS A 141 17.95 1.68 0.70
N PRO A 142 17.26 2.47 1.53
CA PRO A 142 16.63 1.96 2.74
C PRO A 142 15.28 1.28 2.50
N TYR A 143 14.73 1.29 1.28
CA TYR A 143 13.39 0.76 1.02
C TYR A 143 13.44 -0.54 0.25
N PHE A 144 12.73 -1.57 0.72
CA PHE A 144 12.50 -2.80 -0.02
C PHE A 144 11.38 -2.57 -1.04
N GLY A 145 11.69 -2.70 -2.33
CA GLY A 145 10.80 -2.38 -3.43
C GLY A 145 11.05 -3.25 -4.66
N ALA A 146 10.53 -2.81 -5.79
CA ALA A 146 10.68 -3.49 -7.08
C ALA A 146 11.52 -2.65 -8.04
N ILE A 147 12.40 -3.30 -8.80
CA ILE A 147 13.34 -2.68 -9.75
C ILE A 147 13.09 -3.32 -11.12
N MET A 148 12.70 -2.53 -12.11
CA MET A 148 12.46 -3.02 -13.47
C MET A 148 13.71 -3.71 -14.04
N SER A 149 13.51 -4.79 -14.79
CA SER A 149 14.63 -5.51 -15.41
C SER A 149 15.31 -4.67 -16.47
N TYR A 150 16.64 -4.81 -16.58
CA TYR A 150 17.48 -4.11 -17.56
C TYR A 150 17.06 -4.33 -19.01
N ASP A 151 16.49 -5.50 -19.29
CA ASP A 151 16.06 -5.92 -20.62
C ASP A 151 14.57 -5.65 -20.89
N ALA A 152 13.86 -4.95 -20.00
CA ALA A 152 12.48 -4.53 -20.23
C ALA A 152 12.38 -3.54 -21.40
N SER A 153 11.30 -3.62 -22.18
CA SER A 153 11.08 -2.71 -23.32
C SER A 153 10.66 -1.31 -22.90
N ASP A 154 10.06 -1.21 -21.72
CA ASP A 154 9.47 -0.04 -21.09
C ASP A 154 9.35 -0.33 -19.58
N ASN A 155 8.79 0.61 -18.82
CA ASN A 155 8.64 0.47 -17.37
C ASN A 155 7.24 -0.01 -16.95
N ASP A 156 6.47 -0.58 -17.87
CA ASP A 156 5.10 -1.04 -17.61
C ASP A 156 5.06 -2.57 -17.54
N LEU A 157 4.35 -3.09 -16.53
CA LEU A 157 3.94 -4.48 -16.48
C LEU A 157 2.56 -4.58 -17.14
N SER A 158 2.45 -5.48 -18.12
CA SER A 158 1.17 -5.77 -18.77
C SER A 158 1.11 -7.23 -19.20
N SER A 159 -0.11 -7.75 -19.32
CA SER A 159 -0.37 -9.08 -19.86
C SER A 159 0.15 -9.28 -21.30
N ALA A 160 0.40 -8.19 -22.03
CA ALA A 160 0.87 -8.21 -23.42
C ALA A 160 2.40 -8.28 -23.58
N ASN A 161 3.16 -7.95 -22.54
CA ASN A 161 4.63 -7.94 -22.59
C ASN A 161 5.24 -9.03 -21.68
N ALA A 162 6.56 -9.15 -21.74
CA ALA A 162 7.34 -10.04 -20.87
C ALA A 162 8.24 -9.22 -19.94
N ASN A 163 7.79 -8.02 -19.56
CA ASN A 163 8.49 -7.20 -18.59
C ASN A 163 8.29 -7.81 -17.20
N TYR A 164 9.28 -7.58 -16.36
CA TYR A 164 9.27 -8.04 -14.99
C TYR A 164 10.17 -7.12 -14.17
N ALA A 165 9.84 -7.01 -12.89
CA ALA A 165 10.66 -6.33 -11.92
C ALA A 165 11.33 -7.35 -10.99
N TRP A 166 12.57 -7.08 -10.62
CA TRP A 166 13.30 -7.75 -9.57
C TRP A 166 12.94 -7.18 -8.21
N MET A 167 12.91 -8.01 -7.18
CA MET A 167 12.82 -7.50 -5.81
C MET A 167 14.20 -7.03 -5.35
N GLY A 168 14.28 -5.87 -4.72
CA GLY A 168 15.55 -5.30 -4.29
C GLY A 168 15.38 -4.09 -3.39
N THR A 169 16.46 -3.36 -3.12
CA THR A 169 16.39 -2.12 -2.36
C THR A 169 16.50 -0.90 -3.25
N THR A 170 15.72 0.13 -2.96
CA THR A 170 15.67 1.38 -3.74
C THR A 170 15.57 2.61 -2.82
N ASP A 171 15.82 3.78 -3.41
CA ASP A 171 15.47 5.07 -2.81
C ASP A 171 13.95 5.26 -2.75
N LEU A 172 13.49 6.24 -1.98
CA LEU A 172 12.08 6.60 -1.94
C LEU A 172 11.62 7.09 -3.32
N THR A 173 10.55 6.51 -3.85
CA THR A 173 9.93 6.94 -5.11
C THR A 173 8.49 7.40 -4.92
N SER A 174 7.90 7.98 -5.96
CA SER A 174 6.45 8.11 -6.10
C SER A 174 5.81 6.76 -6.44
N ALA A 175 4.48 6.71 -6.48
CA ALA A 175 3.68 5.56 -6.88
C ALA A 175 3.64 5.32 -8.41
N VAL A 176 4.72 5.65 -9.11
CA VAL A 176 4.94 5.33 -10.53
C VAL A 176 6.44 5.08 -10.76
N PRO A 177 6.84 4.31 -11.78
CA PRO A 177 8.21 3.86 -11.93
C PRO A 177 9.13 5.03 -12.22
N THR A 178 10.15 5.20 -11.39
CA THR A 178 11.09 6.32 -11.52
C THR A 178 12.51 5.78 -11.62
N VAL A 179 13.29 6.32 -12.56
CA VAL A 179 14.73 6.00 -12.67
C VAL A 179 15.47 6.72 -11.54
N THR A 180 15.72 6.00 -10.46
CA THR A 180 16.45 6.48 -9.28
C THR A 180 17.62 5.55 -8.95
N SER A 181 18.35 5.85 -7.88
CA SER A 181 19.40 4.97 -7.38
C SER A 181 18.78 3.77 -6.65
N ASN A 182 19.38 2.59 -6.83
CA ASN A 182 18.90 1.34 -6.27
C ASN A 182 20.03 0.31 -6.25
N SER A 183 19.81 -0.83 -5.57
CA SER A 183 20.84 -1.86 -5.41
C SER A 183 21.31 -2.51 -6.71
N ALA A 184 20.47 -2.48 -7.77
CA ALA A 184 20.89 -2.94 -9.09
C ALA A 184 21.94 -2.00 -9.69
N GLN A 185 21.80 -0.68 -9.50
CA GLN A 185 22.81 0.29 -9.91
C GLN A 185 24.15 0.02 -9.22
N ASP A 186 24.15 -0.25 -7.92
CA ASP A 186 25.40 -0.50 -7.18
C ASP A 186 26.12 -1.76 -7.69
N ALA A 187 25.35 -2.80 -8.00
CA ALA A 187 25.90 -4.07 -8.45
C ALA A 187 26.29 -4.08 -9.95
N GLN A 188 25.55 -3.37 -10.80
CA GLN A 188 25.65 -3.48 -12.26
C GLN A 188 26.08 -2.17 -12.96
N GLY A 189 26.16 -1.06 -12.23
CA GLY A 189 26.60 0.24 -12.74
C GLY A 189 25.57 1.01 -13.56
N ALA A 190 24.31 0.53 -13.64
CA ALA A 190 23.25 1.16 -14.43
C ALA A 190 21.99 1.38 -13.60
N LYS A 191 21.44 2.60 -13.67
CA LYS A 191 20.14 2.92 -13.05
C LYS A 191 19.01 2.21 -13.81
N GLN A 192 18.07 1.69 -13.04
CA GLN A 192 16.83 1.09 -13.53
C GLN A 192 15.64 1.86 -12.97
N ALA A 193 14.49 1.80 -13.64
CA ALA A 193 13.26 2.29 -13.05
C ALA A 193 12.92 1.42 -11.83
N SER A 194 12.47 2.05 -10.74
CA SER A 194 12.08 1.32 -9.53
C SER A 194 10.91 1.98 -8.84
N GLU A 195 10.26 1.21 -7.96
CA GLU A 195 9.19 1.66 -7.10
C GLU A 195 9.41 1.17 -5.66
N SER A 196 9.38 2.08 -4.70
CA SER A 196 9.38 1.77 -3.27
C SER A 196 7.98 1.56 -2.66
N PRO A 197 6.91 2.29 -3.05
CA PRO A 197 5.57 2.10 -2.48
C PRO A 197 4.78 1.03 -3.25
N VAL A 198 5.34 -0.19 -3.34
CA VAL A 198 4.72 -1.33 -4.05
C VAL A 198 3.96 -2.28 -3.13
N TRP A 199 3.97 -2.03 -1.82
CA TRP A 199 3.44 -2.96 -0.84
C TRP A 199 2.11 -2.51 -0.26
N THR A 200 1.24 -3.46 -0.01
CA THR A 200 0.12 -3.29 0.91
C THR A 200 0.21 -4.32 2.02
N TYR A 201 -0.26 -3.99 3.22
CA TYR A 201 -0.14 -4.83 4.39
C TYR A 201 -1.51 -5.08 5.03
N ASP A 202 -1.85 -6.35 5.23
CA ASP A 202 -3.01 -6.75 6.02
C ASP A 202 -2.58 -7.06 7.47
N PRO A 203 -2.91 -6.20 8.46
CA PRO A 203 -2.52 -6.42 9.85
C PRO A 203 -3.20 -7.63 10.51
N ALA A 204 -4.30 -8.16 9.93
CA ALA A 204 -4.99 -9.33 10.50
C ALA A 204 -4.27 -10.64 10.18
N THR A 205 -3.73 -10.76 8.97
CA THR A 205 -3.06 -11.98 8.48
C THR A 205 -1.53 -11.85 8.43
N GLY A 206 -1.02 -10.62 8.46
CA GLY A 206 0.36 -10.30 8.16
C GLY A 206 0.69 -10.34 6.67
N ALA A 207 -0.30 -10.54 5.79
CA ALA A 207 -0.06 -10.67 4.35
C ALA A 207 0.51 -9.37 3.76
N LEU A 208 1.50 -9.53 2.89
CA LEU A 208 2.05 -8.46 2.07
C LEU A 208 1.64 -8.70 0.62
N THR A 209 0.89 -7.76 0.04
CA THR A 209 0.51 -7.82 -1.38
C THR A 209 1.34 -6.83 -2.15
N LEU A 210 1.98 -7.32 -3.21
CA LEU A 210 2.78 -6.51 -4.12
C LEU A 210 1.92 -5.98 -5.26
N THR A 211 2.04 -4.68 -5.55
CA THR A 211 1.39 -4.01 -6.67
C THR A 211 2.40 -3.11 -7.35
N TRP A 212 2.64 -3.34 -8.65
CA TRP A 212 3.38 -2.41 -9.51
C TRP A 212 2.41 -1.39 -10.12
N TYR A 213 2.82 -0.13 -10.16
CA TYR A 213 2.09 0.90 -10.89
C TYR A 213 2.78 1.16 -12.23
N ASN A 214 2.01 1.26 -13.30
CA ASN A 214 2.53 1.60 -14.62
C ASN A 214 2.80 3.11 -14.72
N THR A 215 3.50 3.52 -15.75
CA THR A 215 3.87 4.93 -16.01
C THR A 215 2.67 5.87 -16.17
N ASP A 216 1.49 5.33 -16.50
CA ASP A 216 0.21 6.05 -16.57
C ASP A 216 -0.54 6.12 -15.23
N GLY A 217 0.01 5.52 -14.17
CA GLY A 217 -0.60 5.43 -12.84
C GLY A 217 -1.61 4.29 -12.68
N SER A 218 -1.83 3.46 -13.69
CA SER A 218 -2.66 2.26 -13.57
C SER A 218 -1.95 1.19 -12.74
N ALA A 219 -2.70 0.44 -11.93
CA ALA A 219 -2.16 -0.69 -11.18
C ALA A 219 -2.11 -1.95 -12.07
N ALA A 220 -0.95 -2.57 -12.18
CA ALA A 220 -0.77 -3.84 -12.87
C ALA A 220 -1.23 -5.02 -11.99
N THR A 221 -1.80 -6.06 -12.60
CA THR A 221 -2.12 -7.30 -11.84
C THR A 221 -0.82 -8.04 -11.56
N THR A 222 -0.23 -7.81 -10.39
CA THR A 222 1.15 -8.20 -10.12
C THR A 222 1.21 -9.56 -9.44
N TYR A 223 1.89 -10.52 -10.07
CA TYR A 223 2.22 -11.82 -9.50
C TYR A 223 3.67 -11.81 -9.01
N PRO A 224 3.90 -11.95 -7.70
CA PRO A 224 5.22 -12.25 -7.19
C PRO A 224 5.59 -13.70 -7.54
N VAL A 225 6.76 -13.89 -8.13
CA VAL A 225 7.21 -15.18 -8.64
C VAL A 225 8.62 -15.44 -8.13
N LYS A 226 8.94 -16.70 -7.87
CA LYS A 226 10.33 -17.12 -7.65
C LYS A 226 10.89 -17.95 -8.80
N VAL A 227 12.20 -17.84 -8.98
CA VAL A 227 13.02 -18.76 -9.78
C VAL A 227 14.30 -19.04 -9.00
N ASP A 228 14.58 -20.30 -8.69
CA ASP A 228 15.65 -20.67 -7.75
C ASP A 228 15.48 -19.92 -6.41
N SER A 229 16.47 -19.11 -6.00
CA SER A 229 16.46 -18.24 -4.82
C SER A 229 16.10 -16.78 -5.13
N LEU A 230 15.77 -16.46 -6.38
CA LEU A 230 15.51 -15.10 -6.85
C LEU A 230 14.01 -14.78 -6.82
N LEU A 231 13.68 -13.52 -6.56
CA LEU A 231 12.32 -13.01 -6.46
C LEU A 231 12.03 -11.98 -7.56
N PHE A 232 10.87 -12.12 -8.18
CA PHE A 232 10.40 -11.34 -9.33
C PHE A 232 8.96 -10.88 -9.11
N ALA A 233 8.55 -9.91 -9.91
CA ALA A 233 7.19 -9.45 -10.07
C ALA A 233 6.85 -9.34 -11.56
N THR A 234 5.72 -9.89 -11.99
CA THR A 234 5.26 -9.80 -13.38
C THR A 234 3.75 -9.84 -13.47
N GLU A 235 3.16 -9.31 -14.55
CA GLU A 235 1.72 -9.49 -14.82
C GLU A 235 1.42 -10.81 -15.55
N ASN A 236 2.41 -11.41 -16.21
CA ASN A 236 2.21 -12.60 -17.03
C ASN A 236 3.31 -13.65 -16.77
N VAL A 237 3.00 -14.59 -15.87
CA VAL A 237 3.92 -15.66 -15.46
C VAL A 237 4.30 -16.54 -16.64
N GLN A 238 3.41 -16.78 -17.61
CA GLN A 238 3.72 -17.59 -18.80
C GLN A 238 4.70 -16.89 -19.74
N HIS A 239 4.55 -15.58 -19.94
CA HIS A 239 5.49 -14.78 -20.74
C HIS A 239 6.87 -14.72 -20.07
N LEU A 240 6.91 -14.54 -18.74
CA LEU A 240 8.17 -14.59 -17.99
C LEU A 240 8.84 -15.97 -18.09
N ALA A 241 8.07 -17.04 -17.93
CA ALA A 241 8.54 -18.42 -18.10
C ALA A 241 9.18 -18.64 -19.49
N ALA A 242 8.50 -18.20 -20.54
CA ALA A 242 9.01 -18.28 -21.91
C ALA A 242 10.28 -17.44 -22.11
N ARG A 243 10.30 -16.21 -21.58
CA ARG A 243 11.45 -15.30 -21.67
C ARG A 243 12.69 -15.86 -20.99
N LEU A 244 12.53 -16.41 -19.80
CA LEU A 244 13.63 -17.00 -19.02
C LEU A 244 13.99 -18.42 -19.50
N ASN A 245 13.18 -19.01 -20.39
CA ASN A 245 13.26 -20.42 -20.79
C ASN A 245 13.23 -21.36 -19.57
N ARG A 246 12.28 -21.11 -18.67
CA ARG A 246 12.11 -21.82 -17.38
C ARG A 246 10.67 -22.31 -17.24
N SER A 247 10.48 -23.54 -16.77
CA SER A 247 9.16 -24.13 -16.50
C SER A 247 8.86 -24.27 -15.01
N ASP A 248 9.80 -23.88 -14.16
CA ASP A 248 9.80 -24.05 -12.72
C ASP A 248 9.48 -22.76 -11.94
N LEU A 249 9.00 -21.72 -12.64
CA LEU A 249 8.44 -20.53 -12.00
C LEU A 249 7.31 -20.94 -11.04
N ARG A 250 7.32 -20.34 -9.85
CA ARG A 250 6.26 -20.52 -8.85
C ARG A 250 5.79 -19.16 -8.39
N VAL A 251 4.48 -18.96 -8.40
CA VAL A 251 3.87 -17.80 -7.73
C VAL A 251 4.04 -18.01 -6.22
N VAL A 252 4.34 -16.93 -5.51
CA VAL A 252 4.58 -16.99 -4.07
C VAL A 252 3.66 -16.04 -3.32
N ASN A 253 3.49 -16.25 -2.02
CA ASN A 253 2.90 -15.26 -1.13
C ASN A 253 3.98 -14.69 -0.21
N TYR A 254 3.86 -13.39 0.07
CA TYR A 254 4.67 -12.72 1.08
C TYR A 254 3.87 -12.50 2.35
N ARG A 255 4.51 -12.72 3.49
CA ARG A 255 3.90 -12.48 4.80
C ARG A 255 4.93 -11.92 5.77
N LEU A 256 4.58 -10.85 6.46
CA LEU A 256 5.39 -10.34 7.55
C LEU A 256 5.16 -11.23 8.78
N VAL A 257 6.19 -11.98 9.16
CA VAL A 257 6.22 -12.73 10.41
C VAL A 257 6.80 -11.82 11.48
N GLN A 258 5.91 -11.26 12.27
CA GLN A 258 6.20 -10.24 13.28
C GLN A 258 7.13 -10.77 14.36
N THR A 259 8.21 -10.04 14.60
CA THR A 259 9.17 -10.37 15.67
C THR A 259 9.01 -9.39 16.85
N THR A 260 8.71 -8.11 16.57
CA THR A 260 8.61 -7.07 17.60
C THR A 260 7.61 -5.98 17.18
N VAL A 261 6.81 -5.48 18.14
CA VAL A 261 6.01 -4.25 17.98
C VAL A 261 6.54 -3.20 18.93
N VAL A 262 6.97 -2.07 18.38
CA VAL A 262 7.40 -0.91 19.15
C VAL A 262 6.32 0.16 19.05
N GLN A 263 5.69 0.48 20.18
CA GLN A 263 4.81 1.64 20.28
C GLN A 263 5.65 2.89 20.57
N ASN A 264 5.78 3.77 19.58
CA ASN A 264 6.44 5.05 19.75
C ASN A 264 5.46 5.99 20.48
N ARG A 265 5.72 6.23 21.77
CA ARG A 265 4.95 7.17 22.60
C ARG A 265 5.34 8.62 22.36
#